data_AF-A0A6B2CJ24-F1
#
_entry.id   AF-A0A6B2CJ24-F1
#
_cell.length_a   1.000
_cell.length_b   1.000
_cell.length_c   1.000
_cell.angle_alpha   90.00
_cell.angle_beta   90.00
_cell.angle_gamma   90.00
#
_symmetry.space_group_name_H-M   'P 1'
#
loop_
_entity.id
_entity.type
_entity.pdbx_description
1 polymer ?
#
loop_
_entity_poly.entity_id
_entity_poly.type
_entity_poly.pdbx_seq_one_letter_code
_entity_poly.pdbx_strand_id
1 'polypeptide(L)'
;MTWLVLIILAFTFMARASNNMIQTTVPLMAKEYFNASNAEVGLLGSVISAFSFISTAFVNARLSSERRRIMFELSTVLYFITFLIYPFINYIGL
;
A
#
# COMPACT_ATOMS: atom_id res chain seq x y z
N MET A 1 -23.92 6.69 17.07
CA MET A 1 -22.89 7.71 16.75
C MET A 1 -21.51 7.28 17.19
N THR A 2 -21.31 6.88 18.45
CA THR A 2 -20.04 6.37 18.98
C THR A 2 -19.43 5.21 18.19
N TRP A 3 -20.22 4.19 17.80
CA TRP A 3 -19.71 3.05 17.02
C TRP A 3 -19.16 3.42 15.64
N LEU A 4 -19.80 4.38 14.95
CA LEU A 4 -19.35 4.87 13.64
C LEU A 4 -17.98 5.57 13.74
N VAL A 5 -17.79 6.38 14.79
CA VAL A 5 -16.50 7.04 15.04
C VAL A 5 -15.42 6.00 15.27
N LEU A 6 -15.67 4.99 16.10
CA LEU A 6 -14.71 3.91 16.35
C LEU A 6 -14.34 3.14 15.07
N ILE A 7 -15.32 2.83 14.23
CA ILE A 7 -15.09 2.13 12.95
C ILE A 7 -14.22 2.97 12.02
N ILE A 8 -14.54 4.26 11.82
CA ILE A 8 -13.78 5.15 10.94
C ILE A 8 -12.35 5.33 11.47
N LEU A 9 -12.19 5.46 12.79
CA LEU A 9 -10.89 5.62 13.43
C LEU A 9 -10.04 4.36 13.25
N ALA A 10 -10.61 3.18 13.48
CA ALA A 10 -9.94 1.91 13.25
C ALA A 10 -9.53 1.72 11.78
N PHE A 11 -10.43 2.02 10.83
CA PHE A 11 -10.14 1.96 9.41
C PHE A 11 -9.01 2.91 9.00
N THR A 12 -9.06 4.15 9.48
CA THR A 12 -8.04 5.16 9.17
C THR A 12 -6.69 4.76 9.76
N PHE A 13 -6.67 4.29 11.01
CA PHE A 13 -5.46 3.81 11.66
C PHE A 13 -4.84 2.63 10.89
N MET A 14 -5.65 1.62 10.55
CA MET A 14 -5.18 0.47 9.75
C MET A 14 -4.64 0.90 8.39
N ALA A 15 -5.35 1.76 7.66
CA ALA A 15 -4.90 2.24 6.36
C ALA A 15 -3.56 3.01 6.45
N ARG A 16 -3.38 3.84 7.49
CA ARG A 16 -2.12 4.59 7.70
C ARG A 16 -0.99 3.69 8.17
N ALA A 17 -1.26 2.75 9.08
CA ALA A 17 -0.29 1.77 9.55
C ALA A 17 0.23 0.90 8.39
N SER A 18 -0.67 0.36 7.56
CA SER A 18 -0.31 -0.43 6.38
C SER A 18 0.53 0.33 5.37
N ASN A 19 0.17 1.58 5.07
CA ASN A 19 0.95 2.41 4.14
C ASN A 19 2.37 2.69 4.68
N ASN A 20 2.49 3.05 5.96
CA ASN A 20 3.80 3.27 6.60
C ASN A 20 4.64 1.99 6.69
N MET A 21 3.99 0.84 6.88
CA MET A 21 4.67 -0.46 6.86
C MET A 21 5.26 -0.73 5.47
N ILE A 22 4.47 -0.61 4.39
CA ILE A 22 4.97 -0.84 3.02
C ILE A 22 6.18 0.04 2.67
N GLN A 23 6.12 1.32 3.04
CA GLN A 23 7.20 2.26 2.71
C GLN A 23 8.53 1.87 3.35
N THR A 24 8.52 1.11 4.45
CA THR A 24 9.72 0.70 5.17
C THR A 24 10.10 -0.75 4.89
N THR A 25 9.12 -1.65 4.77
CA THR A 25 9.38 -3.08 4.59
C THR A 25 9.70 -3.45 3.15
N VAL A 26 9.00 -2.90 2.15
CA VAL A 26 9.23 -3.31 0.76
C VAL A 26 10.65 -2.96 0.26
N PRO A 27 11.20 -1.75 0.52
CA PRO A 27 12.58 -1.45 0.16
C PRO A 27 13.60 -2.32 0.92
N LEU A 28 13.35 -2.60 2.20
CA LEU A 28 14.20 -3.51 2.98
C LEU A 28 14.14 -4.94 2.42
N MET A 29 12.96 -5.40 2.00
CA MET A 29 12.81 -6.71 1.39
C MET A 29 13.53 -6.81 0.05
N ALA A 30 13.46 -5.76 -0.79
CA ALA A 30 14.23 -5.69 -2.02
C ALA A 30 15.75 -5.81 -1.76
N LYS A 31 16.23 -5.17 -0.69
CA LYS A 31 17.64 -5.21 -0.28
C LYS A 31 18.06 -6.62 0.19
N GLU A 32 17.31 -7.17 1.14
CA GLU A 32 17.73 -8.36 1.91
C GLU A 32 17.35 -9.68 1.21
N TYR A 33 16.20 -9.74 0.52
CA TYR A 33 15.71 -10.97 -0.11
C TYR A 33 16.02 -11.04 -1.60
N PHE A 34 16.05 -9.89 -2.29
CA PHE A 34 16.27 -9.83 -3.75
C PHE A 34 17.66 -9.32 -4.14
N ASN A 35 18.57 -9.12 -3.18
CA ASN A 35 19.94 -8.62 -3.38
C ASN A 35 20.01 -7.31 -4.21
N ALA A 36 18.97 -6.47 -4.13
CA ALA A 36 18.92 -5.23 -4.90
C ALA A 36 20.05 -4.26 -4.48
N SER A 37 20.60 -3.55 -5.45
CA SER A 37 21.57 -2.48 -5.23
C SER A 37 20.94 -1.30 -4.47
N ASN A 38 21.77 -0.48 -3.81
CA ASN A 38 21.26 0.71 -3.10
C ASN A 38 20.52 1.68 -4.03
N ALA A 39 20.93 1.75 -5.31
CA ALA A 39 20.27 2.56 -6.32
C ALA A 39 18.88 2.03 -6.66
N GLU A 40 18.72 0.70 -6.82
CA GLU A 40 17.43 0.07 -7.09
C GLU A 40 16.46 0.20 -5.91
N VAL A 41 16.96 0.05 -4.67
CA VAL A 41 16.15 0.26 -3.46
C VAL A 41 15.69 1.72 -3.36
N GLY A 42 16.57 2.68 -3.65
CA GLY A 42 16.22 4.11 -3.69
C GLY A 42 15.20 4.43 -4.79
N LEU A 43 15.38 3.85 -5.98
CA LEU A 43 14.44 3.98 -7.08
C LEU A 43 13.06 3.42 -6.69
N LEU A 44 13.02 2.22 -6.11
CA LEU A 44 11.79 1.59 -5.66
C LEU A 44 11.05 2.45 -4.62
N GLY A 45 11.76 2.96 -3.61
CA GLY A 45 11.19 3.87 -2.61
C GLY A 45 10.65 5.17 -3.23
N SER A 46 11.36 5.73 -4.21
CA SER A 46 10.91 6.92 -4.93
C SER A 46 9.65 6.66 -5.76
N VAL A 47 9.55 5.49 -6.40
CA VAL A 47 8.39 5.08 -7.19
C VAL A 47 7.17 4.91 -6.29
N ILE A 48 7.31 4.22 -5.15
CA ILE A 48 6.24 4.08 -4.15
C ILE A 48 5.74 5.45 -3.69
N SER A 49 6.67 6.37 -3.41
CA SER A 49 6.35 7.73 -2.96
C SER A 49 5.68 8.55 -4.05
N ALA A 50 6.14 8.46 -5.30
CA ALA A 50 5.58 9.13 -6.45
C ALA A 50 4.14 8.67 -6.73
N PHE A 51 3.87 7.35 -6.71
CA PHE A 51 2.52 6.83 -6.85
C PHE A 51 1.61 7.23 -5.69
N SER A 52 2.12 7.24 -4.46
CA SER A 52 1.37 7.72 -3.29
C SER A 52 0.99 9.20 -3.43
N PHE A 53 1.92 10.01 -3.92
CA PHE A 53 1.67 11.42 -4.22
C PHE A 53 0.62 11.58 -5.32
N ILE A 54 0.77 10.88 -6.46
CA ILE A 54 -0.18 10.97 -7.58
C ILE A 54 -1.59 10.55 -7.14
N SER A 55 -1.68 9.43 -6.41
CA SER A 55 -2.96 8.94 -5.89
C SER A 55 -3.60 9.96 -4.96
N THR A 56 -2.84 10.57 -4.06
CA THR A 56 -3.38 11.53 -3.09
C THR A 56 -3.73 12.88 -3.73
N ALA A 57 -2.84 13.41 -4.58
CA ALA A 57 -2.99 14.74 -5.16
C ALA A 57 -3.99 14.80 -6.31
N PHE A 58 -4.11 13.73 -7.12
CA PHE A 58 -4.93 13.76 -8.33
C PHE A 58 -6.11 12.79 -8.29
N VAL A 59 -5.91 11.56 -7.83
CA VAL A 59 -6.99 10.56 -7.83
C VAL A 59 -7.97 10.88 -6.72
N ASN A 60 -7.51 10.90 -5.46
CA ASN A 60 -8.36 11.14 -4.30
C ASN A 60 -9.01 12.52 -4.30
N ALA A 61 -8.34 13.54 -4.86
CA ALA A 61 -8.86 14.90 -4.96
C ALA A 61 -10.01 15.06 -5.99
N ARG A 62 -10.07 14.19 -7.01
CA ARG A 62 -11.06 14.29 -8.10
C ARG A 62 -12.20 13.28 -8.00
N LEU A 63 -12.17 12.40 -6.99
CA LEU A 63 -13.17 11.34 -6.85
C LEU A 63 -14.42 11.82 -6.09
N SER A 64 -15.60 11.53 -6.66
CA SER A 64 -16.88 11.67 -5.97
C SER A 64 -17.05 10.62 -4.87
N SER A 65 -17.89 10.90 -3.86
CA SER A 65 -18.08 10.04 -2.69
C SER A 65 -18.42 8.58 -3.04
N GLU A 66 -19.25 8.36 -4.06
CA GLU A 66 -19.65 7.02 -4.52
C GLU A 66 -18.47 6.26 -5.15
N ARG A 67 -17.73 6.91 -6.06
CA ARG A 67 -16.55 6.32 -6.71
C ARG A 67 -15.42 6.06 -5.70
N ARG A 68 -15.29 6.91 -4.68
CA ARG A 68 -14.25 6.76 -3.63
C ARG A 68 -14.45 5.48 -2.84
N ARG A 69 -15.71 5.13 -2.54
CA ARG A 69 -16.03 3.88 -1.86
C ARG A 69 -15.62 2.67 -2.70
N ILE A 70 -16.00 2.64 -3.98
CA ILE A 70 -15.68 1.53 -4.89
C ILE A 70 -14.16 1.38 -5.06
N MET A 71 -13.44 2.49 -5.28
CA MET A 71 -11.98 2.46 -5.41
C MET A 71 -11.29 1.99 -4.13
N PHE A 72 -11.79 2.40 -2.96
CA PHE A 72 -11.25 1.96 -1.67
C PHE A 72 -11.45 0.46 -1.47
N GLU A 73 -12.66 -0.06 -1.76
CA GLU A 73 -12.97 -1.48 -1.67
C GLU A 73 -12.10 -2.30 -2.65
N LEU A 74 -12.01 -1.90 -3.92
CA LEU A 74 -11.17 -2.55 -4.93
C LEU A 74 -9.68 -2.54 -4.54
N SER A 75 -9.17 -1.40 -4.08
CA SER A 75 -7.77 -1.28 -3.66
C SER A 75 -7.47 -2.18 -2.46
N THR A 76 -8.40 -2.32 -1.52
CA THR A 76 -8.27 -3.20 -0.36
C THR A 76 -8.22 -4.67 -0.78
N VAL A 77 -9.07 -5.08 -1.74
CA VAL A 77 -9.07 -6.45 -2.29
C VAL A 77 -7.75 -6.73 -3.02
N LEU A 78 -7.29 -5.81 -3.88
CA LEU A 78 -6.00 -5.94 -4.56
C LEU A 78 -4.85 -6.08 -3.55
N TYR A 79 -4.86 -5.25 -2.50
CA TYR A 79 -3.87 -5.30 -1.43
C TYR A 79 -3.85 -6.66 -0.72
N PHE A 80 -5.03 -7.19 -0.39
CA PHE A 80 -5.16 -8.52 0.20
C PHE A 80 -4.59 -9.61 -0.71
N ILE A 81 -4.90 -9.56 -2.01
CA ILE A 81 -4.40 -10.50 -3.00
C ILE A 81 -2.87 -10.43 -3.09
N THR A 82 -2.27 -9.23 -3.09
CA THR A 82 -0.80 -9.06 -3.12
C THR A 82 -0.14 -9.75 -1.92
N PHE A 83 -0.68 -9.59 -0.72
CA PHE A 83 -0.16 -10.25 0.48
C PHE A 83 -0.36 -11.77 0.46
N LEU A 84 -1.46 -12.26 -0.13
CA LEU A 84 -1.72 -13.69 -0.24
C LEU A 84 -0.79 -14.36 -1.26
N ILE A 85 -0.42 -13.66 -2.34
CA ILE A 85 0.50 -14.16 -3.38
C ILE A 85 1.95 -14.14 -2.91
N TYR A 86 2.35 -13.18 -2.07
CA TYR A 86 3.71 -13.02 -1.57
C TYR A 86 4.40 -14.33 -1.09
N PRO A 87 3.81 -15.16 -0.20
CA PRO A 87 4.45 -16.40 0.24
C PRO A 87 4.63 -17.43 -0.89
N PHE A 88 3.79 -17.42 -1.94
CA PHE A 88 3.95 -18.31 -3.09
C PHE A 88 5.13 -17.90 -3.98
N ILE A 89 5.38 -16.59 -4.14
CA ILE A 89 6.55 -16.10 -4.89
C ILE A 89 7.84 -16.52 -4.18
N ASN A 90 7.90 -16.34 -2.85
CA ASN A 90 9.06 -16.71 -2.05
C ASN A 90 9.33 -18.23 -2.09
N TYR A 91 8.28 -19.07 -2.06
CA TYR A 91 8.42 -20.52 -2.13
C TYR A 91 8.90 -21.05 -3.51
N ILE A 92 8.58 -20.34 -4.59
CA ILE A 92 9.00 -20.70 -5.95
C ILE A 92 10.50 -20.40 -6.20
N GLY A 93 11.19 -19.72 -5.27
CA GLY A 93 12.63 -19.47 -5.36
C GLY A 93 13.02 -18.52 -6.49
N LEU A 94 12.15 -17.56 -6.80
CA LEU A 94 12.37 -16.45 -7.72
C LEU A 94 12.60 -15.15 -6.94
#